data_AF-A0A1B0B781-F1
#
_entry.id   AF-A0A1B0B781-F1
#
_cell.length_a   1.000
_cell.length_b   1.000
_cell.length_c   1.000
_cell.angle_alpha   90.00
_cell.angle_beta   90.00
_cell.angle_gamma   90.00
#
_symmetry.space_group_name_H-M   'P 1'
#
loop_
_entity.id
_entity.type
_entity.pdbx_description
1 polymer ?
#
loop_
_entity_poly.entity_id
_entity_poly.type
_entity_poly.pdbx_seq_one_letter_code
_entity_poly.pdbx_strand_id
1 'polypeptide(L)'
;MSARLSPDSENRYDPPKDNSIQYVNQLNMNFNNETAKQVLIDIIRTVNQPENSKKLSEAKASAGKEMLLMMQHVFPLVMQLQTDVIKSYGFSGNREGLVQFSQLIREMERDDVEIARLRSQIRAIYLPPIAINTTNDILI
;
A
#
# COMPACT_ATOMS: atom_id res chain seq x y z
N MET A 1 -30.07 -42.35 -42.07
CA MET A 1 -29.11 -42.80 -41.03
C MET A 1 -27.71 -42.41 -41.47
N SER A 2 -26.87 -42.07 -40.49
CA SER A 2 -25.42 -41.78 -40.58
C SER A 2 -25.01 -40.32 -40.81
N ALA A 3 -24.72 -39.68 -39.68
CA ALA A 3 -23.88 -38.51 -39.52
C ALA A 3 -22.40 -38.83 -39.77
N ARG A 4 -21.58 -37.78 -40.01
CA ARG A 4 -20.27 -37.46 -39.36
C ARG A 4 -19.56 -36.38 -40.19
N LEU A 5 -19.45 -35.14 -39.68
CA LEU A 5 -18.48 -34.55 -38.74
C LEU A 5 -17.39 -33.76 -39.49
N SER A 6 -17.50 -32.43 -39.37
CA SER A 6 -16.56 -31.38 -39.77
C SER A 6 -15.36 -31.29 -38.81
N PRO A 7 -14.29 -30.56 -39.19
CA PRO A 7 -12.89 -30.91 -38.94
C PRO A 7 -12.35 -30.42 -37.59
N ASP A 8 -11.18 -30.97 -37.25
CA ASP A 8 -10.25 -30.60 -36.19
C ASP A 8 -10.48 -29.23 -35.56
N SER A 9 -11.05 -29.25 -34.35
CA SER A 9 -10.91 -28.14 -33.40
C SER A 9 -9.57 -28.32 -32.70
N GLU A 10 -8.59 -27.56 -33.18
CA GLU A 10 -7.33 -27.29 -32.49
C GLU A 10 -7.56 -27.09 -31.00
N ASN A 11 -6.99 -28.00 -30.24
CA ASN A 11 -6.83 -27.95 -28.80
C ASN A 11 -5.92 -26.77 -28.43
N ARG A 12 -6.45 -25.55 -28.48
CA ARG A 12 -5.81 -24.38 -27.89
C ARG A 12 -5.97 -24.50 -26.39
N TYR A 13 -4.89 -24.83 -25.71
CA TYR A 13 -4.78 -24.64 -24.27
C TYR A 13 -5.02 -23.15 -23.99
N ASP A 14 -6.21 -22.80 -23.51
CA ASP A 14 -6.52 -21.49 -22.95
C ASP A 14 -6.07 -21.56 -21.48
N PRO A 15 -4.94 -20.95 -21.10
CA PRO A 15 -4.52 -20.94 -19.71
C PRO A 15 -5.62 -20.26 -18.87
N PRO A 16 -5.92 -20.73 -17.65
CA PRO A 16 -6.90 -20.09 -16.78
C PRO A 16 -6.58 -18.60 -16.65
N LYS A 17 -7.49 -17.75 -17.14
CA LYS A 17 -7.40 -16.31 -16.95
C LYS A 17 -7.57 -16.05 -15.45
N ASP A 18 -6.51 -15.50 -14.87
CA ASP A 18 -6.43 -14.99 -13.50
C ASP A 18 -6.27 -16.03 -12.38
N ASN A 19 -5.17 -16.78 -12.45
CA ASN A 19 -4.57 -17.37 -11.24
C ASN A 19 -3.55 -16.42 -10.58
N SER A 20 -3.30 -15.23 -11.12
CA SER A 20 -2.37 -14.24 -10.57
C SER A 20 -2.72 -13.90 -9.12
N ILE A 21 -3.99 -13.61 -8.84
CA ILE A 21 -4.44 -13.23 -7.50
C ILE A 21 -4.32 -14.40 -6.50
N GLN A 22 -4.57 -15.63 -6.94
CA GLN A 22 -4.42 -16.85 -6.13
C GLN A 22 -2.94 -17.12 -5.77
N TYR A 23 -2.00 -16.88 -6.70
CA TYR A 23 -0.56 -16.98 -6.42
C TYR A 23 -0.04 -15.84 -5.54
N VAL A 24 -0.58 -14.62 -5.68
CA VAL A 24 -0.24 -13.47 -4.81
C VAL A 24 -0.69 -13.73 -3.36
N ASN A 25 -1.83 -14.40 -3.17
CA ASN A 25 -2.32 -14.82 -1.85
C ASN A 25 -1.48 -15.95 -1.22
N GLN A 26 -0.59 -16.60 -1.98
CA GLN A 26 0.18 -17.76 -1.52
C GLN A 26 1.58 -17.44 -0.99
N LEU A 27 1.99 -16.16 -0.95
CA LEU A 27 3.31 -15.74 -0.48
C LEU A 27 3.36 -15.10 0.92
N ASN A 28 2.28 -15.12 1.71
CA ASN A 28 2.36 -14.74 3.14
C ASN A 28 1.26 -15.40 3.98
N MET A 29 1.35 -16.71 4.23
CA MET A 29 0.38 -17.43 5.09
C MET A 29 0.29 -16.90 6.55
N ASN A 30 1.10 -15.90 6.95
CA ASN A 30 1.15 -15.36 8.31
C ASN A 30 0.91 -13.83 8.42
N PHE A 31 0.50 -13.13 7.34
CA PHE A 31 0.17 -11.72 7.46
C PHE A 31 -1.26 -11.55 8.01
N ASN A 32 -1.36 -11.19 9.29
CA ASN A 32 -2.62 -11.01 10.01
C ASN A 32 -2.66 -9.63 10.68
N ASN A 33 -3.75 -9.31 11.38
CA ASN A 33 -3.95 -8.00 12.02
C ASN A 33 -2.81 -7.60 12.96
N GLU A 34 -2.23 -8.54 13.70
CA GLU A 34 -1.12 -8.26 14.60
C GLU A 34 0.15 -7.90 13.83
N THR A 35 0.49 -8.70 12.80
CA THR A 35 1.60 -8.40 11.90
C THR A 35 1.42 -7.03 11.23
N ALA A 36 0.20 -6.72 10.76
CA ALA A 36 -0.12 -5.43 10.15
C ALA A 36 0.12 -4.26 11.11
N LYS A 37 -0.35 -4.37 12.36
CA LYS A 37 -0.11 -3.36 13.40
C LYS A 37 1.38 -3.21 13.67
N GLN A 38 2.11 -4.32 13.81
CA GLN A 38 3.53 -4.31 14.08
C GLN A 38 4.32 -3.62 12.94
N VAL A 39 3.98 -3.89 11.68
CA VAL A 39 4.58 -3.21 10.52
C VAL A 39 4.34 -1.70 10.56
N LEU A 40 3.10 -1.27 10.84
CA LEU A 40 2.76 0.15 10.91
C LEU A 40 3.47 0.84 12.09
N ILE A 41 3.59 0.18 13.24
CA ILE A 41 4.37 0.64 14.39
C ILE A 41 5.84 0.80 14.01
N ASP A 42 6.41 -0.16 13.31
CA ASP A 42 7.81 -0.10 12.89
C ASP A 42 8.06 0.99 11.85
N ILE A 43 7.11 1.25 10.94
CA ILE A 43 7.14 2.41 10.05
C ILE A 43 7.17 3.70 10.86
N ILE A 44 6.27 3.85 11.84
CA ILE A 44 6.22 5.04 12.71
C ILE A 44 7.53 5.19 13.50
N ARG A 45 8.07 4.10 14.05
CA ARG A 45 9.36 4.11 14.75
C ARG A 45 10.49 4.54 13.82
N THR A 46 10.52 4.01 12.60
CA THR A 46 11.53 4.32 11.58
C THR A 46 11.47 5.79 11.18
N VAL A 47 10.26 6.33 10.93
CA VAL A 47 10.03 7.75 10.69
C VAL A 47 10.59 8.63 11.81
N ASN A 48 10.39 8.21 13.06
CA ASN A 48 10.80 8.97 14.23
C ASN A 48 12.29 8.82 14.60
N GLN A 49 13.06 8.03 13.86
CA GLN A 49 14.52 7.99 14.07
C GLN A 49 15.12 9.39 13.81
N PRO A 50 16.16 9.81 14.54
CA PRO A 50 16.70 11.17 14.46
C PRO A 50 17.08 11.61 13.04
N GLU A 51 17.68 10.72 12.26
CA GLU A 51 18.08 11.03 10.88
C GLU A 51 16.86 11.22 9.96
N ASN A 52 15.87 10.33 10.06
CA ASN A 52 14.68 10.35 9.22
C ASN A 52 13.76 11.53 9.56
N SER A 53 13.54 11.76 10.85
CA SER A 53 12.75 12.89 11.35
C SER A 53 13.37 14.23 10.97
N LYS A 54 14.71 14.36 11.02
CA LYS A 54 15.43 15.55 10.52
C LYS A 54 15.18 15.78 9.03
N LYS A 55 15.39 14.76 8.18
CA LYS A 55 15.14 14.86 6.73
C LYS A 55 13.70 15.23 6.41
N LEU A 56 12.74 14.61 7.10
CA LEU A 56 11.32 14.92 6.94
C LEU A 56 10.99 16.35 7.39
N SER A 57 11.60 16.83 8.48
CA SER A 57 11.41 18.20 8.95
C SER A 57 11.96 19.23 7.97
N GLU A 58 13.13 18.99 7.38
CA GLU A 58 13.73 19.87 6.35
C GLU A 58 12.88 19.91 5.08
N ALA A 59 12.36 18.76 4.65
CA ALA A 59 11.43 18.66 3.52
C ALA A 59 10.11 19.41 3.80
N LYS A 60 9.55 19.27 5.02
CA LYS A 60 8.35 20.00 5.45
C LYS A 60 8.58 21.50 5.51
N ALA A 61 9.74 21.95 6.00
CA ALA A 61 10.09 23.37 6.05
C ALA A 61 10.17 23.97 4.63
N SER A 62 10.73 23.22 3.69
CA SER A 62 10.79 23.62 2.27
C SER A 62 9.41 23.64 1.59
N ALA A 63 8.52 22.71 1.93
CA ALA A 63 7.19 22.61 1.35
C ALA A 63 6.16 23.59 1.96
N GLY A 64 6.34 23.97 3.23
CA GLY A 64 5.39 24.81 3.96
C GLY A 64 4.03 24.12 4.11
N LYS A 65 2.96 24.80 3.68
CA LYS A 65 1.57 24.28 3.68
C LYS A 65 1.09 23.85 2.30
N GLU A 66 1.95 23.96 1.28
CA GLU A 66 1.58 23.70 -0.11
C GLU A 66 1.42 22.20 -0.36
N MET A 67 0.21 21.77 -0.69
CA MET A 67 -0.09 20.35 -0.87
C MET A 67 0.76 19.71 -1.97
N LEU A 68 0.97 20.42 -3.08
CA LEU A 68 1.80 19.93 -4.18
C LEU A 68 3.25 19.73 -3.73
N LEU A 69 3.81 20.67 -2.96
CA LEU A 69 5.18 20.56 -2.47
C LEU A 69 5.32 19.48 -1.38
N MET A 70 4.31 19.30 -0.53
CA MET A 70 4.26 18.17 0.40
C MET A 70 4.30 16.82 -0.35
N MET A 71 3.58 16.72 -1.47
CA MET A 71 3.60 15.53 -2.33
C MET A 71 4.90 15.35 -3.12
N GLN A 72 5.60 16.44 -3.45
CA GLN A 72 6.87 16.37 -4.19
C GLN A 72 8.08 16.14 -3.28
N HIS A 73 8.06 16.63 -2.05
CA HIS A 73 9.23 16.61 -1.16
C HIS A 73 9.08 15.64 0.01
N VAL A 74 7.92 15.57 0.65
CA VAL A 74 7.72 14.77 1.88
C VAL A 74 7.23 13.37 1.54
N PHE A 75 6.26 13.24 0.64
CA PHE A 75 5.68 11.96 0.26
C PHE A 75 6.74 10.92 -0.21
N PRO A 76 7.69 11.24 -1.11
CA PRO A 76 8.68 10.25 -1.57
C PRO A 76 9.55 9.73 -0.43
N LEU A 77 9.91 10.58 0.53
CA LEU A 77 10.68 10.16 1.70
C LEU A 77 9.90 9.18 2.56
N VAL A 78 8.61 9.44 2.81
CA VAL A 78 7.76 8.51 3.57
C VAL A 78 7.55 7.20 2.82
N MET A 79 7.42 7.23 1.48
CA MET A 79 7.29 6.01 0.68
C MET A 79 8.56 5.17 0.74
N GLN A 80 9.74 5.81 0.72
CA GLN A 80 11.00 5.10 0.83
C GLN A 80 11.17 4.43 2.20
N LEU A 81 10.89 5.15 3.29
CA LEU A 81 10.94 4.58 4.64
C LEU A 81 9.97 3.40 4.82
N GLN A 82 8.75 3.52 4.28
CA GLN A 82 7.81 2.39 4.27
C GLN A 82 8.36 1.20 3.50
N THR A 83 8.89 1.45 2.30
CA THR A 83 9.48 0.42 1.44
C THR A 83 10.62 -0.31 2.15
N ASP A 84 11.44 0.40 2.94
CA ASP A 84 12.53 -0.20 3.69
C ASP A 84 12.06 -1.11 4.84
N VAL A 85 10.99 -0.71 5.54
CA VAL A 85 10.41 -1.53 6.62
C VAL A 85 9.72 -2.78 6.07
N ILE A 86 8.87 -2.65 5.05
CA ILE A 86 8.04 -3.78 4.58
C ILE A 86 8.87 -4.93 3.97
N LYS A 87 10.11 -4.67 3.52
CA LYS A 87 11.06 -5.70 3.06
C LYS A 87 11.29 -6.76 4.12
N SER A 88 11.42 -6.36 5.39
CA SER A 88 11.63 -7.27 6.51
C SER A 88 10.41 -8.14 6.82
N TYR A 89 9.26 -7.84 6.21
CA TYR A 89 7.98 -8.54 6.36
C TYR A 89 7.57 -9.32 5.12
N GLY A 90 8.51 -9.54 4.18
CA GLY A 90 8.31 -10.37 3.00
C GLY A 90 7.71 -9.64 1.80
N PHE A 91 7.44 -8.34 1.88
CA PHE A 91 7.06 -7.55 0.70
C PHE A 91 8.28 -7.26 -0.17
N SER A 92 8.05 -7.11 -1.47
CA SER A 92 9.11 -6.69 -2.37
C SER A 92 9.56 -5.25 -2.05
N GLY A 93 10.87 -5.03 -2.13
CA GLY A 93 11.51 -3.78 -1.76
C GLY A 93 11.40 -2.66 -2.78
N ASN A 94 10.28 -2.58 -3.48
CA ASN A 94 10.05 -1.71 -4.61
C ASN A 94 8.61 -1.14 -4.57
N ARG A 95 8.23 -0.41 -5.63
CA ARG A 95 6.90 0.20 -5.73
C ARG A 95 5.76 -0.82 -5.72
N GLU A 96 5.96 -2.00 -6.31
CA GLU A 96 4.94 -3.05 -6.36
C GLU A 96 4.62 -3.58 -4.96
N GLY A 97 5.65 -3.88 -4.16
CA GLY A 97 5.47 -4.34 -2.78
C GLY A 97 4.81 -3.28 -1.90
N LEU A 98 5.12 -2.01 -2.11
CA LEU A 98 4.45 -0.90 -1.43
C LEU A 98 2.96 -0.79 -1.81
N VAL A 99 2.62 -1.01 -3.09
CA VAL A 99 1.22 -1.02 -3.56
C VAL A 99 0.46 -2.19 -2.94
N GLN A 100 1.03 -3.40 -2.97
CA GLN A 100 0.44 -4.61 -2.36
C GLN A 100 0.20 -4.42 -0.86
N PHE A 101 1.21 -3.93 -0.13
CA PHE A 101 1.08 -3.60 1.29
C PHE A 101 -0.03 -2.57 1.54
N SER A 102 -0.08 -1.49 0.77
CA SER A 102 -1.07 -0.42 0.92
C SER A 102 -2.51 -0.90 0.65
N GLN A 103 -2.69 -1.80 -0.32
CA GLN A 103 -3.98 -2.44 -0.62
C GLN A 103 -4.41 -3.34 0.54
N LEU A 104 -3.51 -4.20 1.03
CA LEU A 104 -3.80 -5.09 2.15
C LEU A 104 -4.19 -4.33 3.43
N ILE A 105 -3.42 -3.30 3.80
CA ILE A 105 -3.75 -2.44 4.95
C ILE A 105 -5.11 -1.72 4.76
N ARG A 106 -5.46 -1.31 3.53
CA ARG A 106 -6.77 -0.69 3.24
C ARG A 106 -7.94 -1.66 3.44
N GLU A 107 -7.74 -2.93 3.18
CA GLU A 107 -8.77 -3.95 3.44
C GLU A 107 -8.91 -4.18 4.94
N MET A 108 -7.79 -4.37 5.63
CA MET A 108 -7.76 -4.70 7.06
C MET A 108 -8.23 -3.57 7.98
N GLU A 109 -7.99 -2.30 7.62
CA GLU A 109 -8.42 -1.16 8.43
C GLU A 109 -9.95 -1.01 8.51
N ARG A 110 -10.72 -1.67 7.62
CA ARG A 110 -12.18 -1.64 7.65
C ARG A 110 -12.74 -2.33 8.88
N ASP A 111 -12.04 -3.38 9.34
CA ASP A 111 -12.48 -4.24 10.43
C ASP A 111 -11.61 -4.06 11.71
N ASP A 112 -10.50 -3.31 11.62
CA ASP A 112 -9.58 -3.07 12.74
C ASP A 112 -9.25 -1.57 12.90
N VAL A 113 -9.87 -0.96 13.91
CA VAL A 113 -9.73 0.48 14.21
C VAL A 113 -8.30 0.90 14.54
N GLU A 114 -7.48 -0.01 15.07
CA GLU A 114 -6.10 0.31 15.44
C GLU A 114 -5.21 0.37 14.19
N ILE A 115 -5.45 -0.50 13.21
CA ILE A 115 -4.80 -0.42 11.89
C ILE A 115 -5.15 0.92 11.23
N ALA A 116 -6.44 1.32 11.25
CA ALA A 116 -6.88 2.61 10.72
C ALA A 116 -6.16 3.79 11.42
N ARG A 117 -6.07 3.76 12.75
CA ARG A 117 -5.40 4.80 13.55
C ARG A 117 -3.90 4.90 13.25
N LEU A 118 -3.20 3.78 13.17
CA LEU A 118 -1.77 3.74 12.86
C LEU A 118 -1.49 4.23 11.43
N ARG A 119 -2.28 3.78 10.46
CA ARG A 119 -2.16 4.24 9.07
C ARG A 119 -2.44 5.74 8.93
N SER A 120 -3.42 6.26 9.66
CA SER A 120 -3.73 7.69 9.68
C SER A 120 -2.55 8.54 10.19
N GLN A 121 -1.83 8.08 11.22
CA GLN A 121 -0.62 8.75 11.71
C GLN A 121 0.47 8.83 10.64
N ILE A 122 0.68 7.76 9.86
CA ILE A 122 1.66 7.76 8.76
C ILE A 122 1.24 8.76 7.68
N ARG A 123 -0.05 8.77 7.32
CA ARG A 123 -0.61 9.70 6.33
C ARG A 123 -0.45 11.16 6.74
N ALA A 124 -0.68 11.47 8.01
CA ALA A 124 -0.54 12.83 8.55
C ALA A 124 0.89 13.38 8.45
N ILE A 125 1.89 12.55 8.17
CA ILE A 125 3.26 13.03 7.91
C ILE A 125 3.32 13.83 6.61
N TYR A 126 2.60 13.39 5.57
CA TYR A 126 2.71 13.94 4.22
C TYR A 126 1.42 14.55 3.68
N LEU A 127 0.28 14.36 4.35
CA LEU A 127 -0.95 15.08 4.08
C LEU A 127 -1.00 16.35 4.94
N PRO A 128 -1.25 17.54 4.36
CA PRO A 128 -1.53 18.73 5.16
C PRO A 128 -2.80 18.53 6.00
N PRO A 129 -2.96 19.23 7.15
CA PRO A 129 -4.19 19.20 7.90
C PRO A 129 -5.36 19.65 7.01
N ILE A 130 -6.23 18.73 6.62
CA ILE A 130 -7.45 19.06 5.88
C ILE A 130 -8.42 19.63 6.92
N ALA A 131 -8.66 20.95 6.87
CA ALA A 131 -9.82 21.52 7.54
C ALA A 131 -11.06 20.94 6.83
N ILE A 132 -11.68 19.95 7.46
CA ILE A 132 -12.94 19.36 7.01
C ILE A 132 -14.05 20.40 7.11
N ASN A 133 -14.17 21.24 6.09
CA ASN A 133 -15.47 21.78 5.71
C ASN A 133 -16.14 20.65 4.93
N THR A 134 -17.04 19.92 5.60
CA THR A 134 -17.77 18.79 5.04
C THR A 134 -18.44 19.17 3.73
N THR A 135 -17.88 18.75 2.61
CA THR A 135 -18.62 18.53 1.37
C THR A 135 -18.21 17.18 0.83
N ASN A 136 -19.20 16.30 0.73
CA ASN A 136 -19.10 14.96 0.17
C ASN A 136 -18.50 15.01 -1.23
N ASP A 137 -17.25 14.59 -1.39
CA ASP A 137 -16.76 14.13 -2.69
C ASP A 137 -16.52 12.63 -2.62
N ILE A 138 -17.62 11.92 -2.87
CA ILE A 138 -17.62 10.61 -3.47
C ILE A 138 -16.85 10.74 -4.79
N LEU A 139 -15.71 10.06 -4.91
CA LEU A 139 -15.14 9.75 -6.22
C LEU A 139 -14.79 8.26 -6.23
N ILE A 140 -15.80 7.53 -6.70
CA ILE A 140 -15.79 6.36 -7.61
C ILE A 140 -14.52 5.49 -7.55
#